data_AF-A0A7L8GAW4-F1
#
_entry.id   AF-A0A7L8GAW4-F1
#
_cell.length_a   1.000
_cell.length_b   1.000
_cell.length_c   1.000
_cell.angle_alpha   90.00
_cell.angle_beta   90.00
_cell.angle_gamma   90.00
#
_symmetry.space_group_name_H-M   'P 1'
#
loop_
_entity.id
_entity.type
_entity.pdbx_description
1 polymer ?
#
loop_
_entity_poly.entity_id
_entity_poly.type
_entity_poly.pdbx_seq_one_letter_code
_entity_poly.pdbx_strand_id
1 'polypeptide(L)'
;DTGATLAICQWGFDDEANHLLLQRKLPAIRWVGGPEIELIAIATGGRIVPRFSELTASKLGNAGLVREISFGTTNDKMLVIEECKNSRAVTIFIRGGNQMIIEEAKRSIHDA
;
A
#
# COMPACT_ATOMS: atom_id res chain seq x y z
N ASP A 1 16.35 12.66 9.78
CA ASP A 1 15.79 11.33 9.99
C ASP A 1 14.34 11.47 10.41
N THR A 2 13.39 10.89 9.68
CA THR A 2 11.94 11.09 9.93
C THR A 2 11.29 9.89 10.62
N GLY A 3 12.00 8.75 10.72
CA GLY A 3 11.49 7.53 11.37
C GLY A 3 10.57 6.66 10.51
N ALA A 4 10.56 6.84 9.19
CA ALA A 4 9.78 5.99 8.29
C ALA A 4 10.36 4.57 8.20
N THR A 5 9.50 3.55 8.20
CA THR A 5 9.86 2.13 8.13
C THR A 5 9.49 1.46 6.80
N LEU A 6 8.70 2.13 5.96
CA LEU A 6 8.32 1.70 4.63
C LEU A 6 8.16 2.92 3.73
N ALA A 7 8.70 2.86 2.51
CA ALA A 7 8.51 3.87 1.48
C ALA A 7 7.50 3.37 0.43
N ILE A 8 6.56 4.23 0.05
CA ILE A 8 5.56 3.93 -0.99
C ILE A 8 5.60 5.07 -2.00
N CYS A 9 5.91 4.74 -3.25
CA CYS A 9 6.05 5.70 -4.33
C CYS A 9 5.07 5.41 -5.46
N GLN A 10 4.38 6.46 -5.93
CA GLN A 10 3.48 6.37 -7.08
C GLN A 10 4.25 5.99 -8.36
N TRP A 11 5.41 6.61 -8.55
CA TRP A 11 6.29 6.35 -9.69
C TRP A 11 7.48 5.49 -9.30
N GLY A 12 8.13 4.91 -10.30
CA GLY A 12 9.43 4.27 -10.12
C GLY A 12 10.53 5.27 -9.78
N PHE A 13 11.60 4.78 -9.17
CA PHE A 13 12.86 5.49 -8.94
C PHE A 13 14.02 4.56 -9.30
N ASP A 14 15.21 5.10 -9.53
CA ASP A 14 16.36 4.34 -10.04
C ASP A 14 16.76 3.16 -9.14
N ASP A 15 17.33 2.12 -9.75
CA ASP A 15 17.73 0.91 -9.03
C ASP A 15 18.85 1.17 -8.01
N GLU A 16 19.70 2.17 -8.26
CA GLU A 16 20.70 2.65 -7.31
C GLU A 16 20.04 3.17 -6.02
N ALA A 17 18.99 3.98 -6.14
CA ALA A 17 18.23 4.46 -4.99
C ALA A 17 17.56 3.28 -4.25
N ASN A 18 17.05 2.28 -4.96
CA ASN A 18 16.50 1.07 -4.32
C ASN A 18 17.55 0.31 -3.52
N HIS A 19 18.75 0.15 -4.08
CA HIS A 19 19.85 -0.49 -3.40
C HIS A 19 20.26 0.27 -2.12
N LEU A 20 20.33 1.60 -2.18
CA LEU A 20 20.63 2.45 -1.04
C LEU A 20 19.54 2.36 0.06
N LEU A 21 18.26 2.28 -0.31
CA LEU A 21 17.15 2.10 0.62
C LEU A 21 17.23 0.73 1.31
N LEU A 22 17.52 -0.33 0.54
CA LEU A 22 17.69 -1.68 1.07
C LEU A 22 18.86 -1.79 2.05
N GLN A 23 20.01 -1.17 1.75
CA GLN A 23 21.15 -1.10 2.66
C GLN A 23 20.79 -0.43 4.00
N ARG A 24 19.89 0.55 3.96
CA ARG A 24 19.35 1.24 5.15
C ARG A 24 18.17 0.53 5.80
N LYS A 25 17.85 -0.71 5.38
CA LYS A 25 16.72 -1.51 5.86
C LYS A 25 15.36 -0.81 5.70
N LEU A 26 15.24 0.04 4.68
CA LEU A 26 14.00 0.72 4.34
C LEU A 26 13.40 0.06 3.08
N PRO A 27 12.44 -0.88 3.23
CA PRO A 27 11.75 -1.43 2.08
C PRO A 27 10.99 -0.33 1.34
N ALA A 28 10.92 -0.45 0.02
CA ALA A 28 10.29 0.54 -0.84
C ALA A 28 9.44 -0.12 -1.93
N ILE A 29 8.24 0.42 -2.13
CA ILE A 29 7.31 0.01 -3.19
C ILE A 29 7.34 1.07 -4.27
N ARG A 30 7.47 0.61 -5.52
CA ARG A 30 7.41 1.44 -6.72
C ARG A 30 6.12 1.18 -7.48
N TRP A 31 5.72 2.14 -8.32
CA TRP A 31 4.61 1.98 -9.27
C TRP A 31 3.24 1.73 -8.61
N VAL A 32 2.96 2.43 -7.50
CA VAL A 32 1.63 2.41 -6.89
C VAL A 32 0.68 3.31 -7.67
N GLY A 33 -0.52 2.83 -7.98
CA GLY A 33 -1.52 3.63 -8.67
C GLY A 33 -1.98 4.85 -7.86
N GLY A 34 -2.49 5.86 -8.56
CA GLY A 34 -2.95 7.12 -7.95
C GLY A 34 -4.09 6.92 -6.93
N PRO A 35 -5.18 6.22 -7.28
CA PRO A 35 -6.26 5.94 -6.33
C PRO A 35 -5.77 5.14 -5.11
N GLU A 36 -4.84 4.20 -5.31
CA GLU A 36 -4.30 3.36 -4.24
C GLU A 36 -3.47 4.16 -3.23
N ILE A 37 -2.62 5.09 -3.69
CA ILE A 37 -1.82 5.92 -2.79
C ILE A 37 -2.69 6.89 -1.97
N GLU A 38 -3.79 7.38 -2.56
CA GLU A 38 -4.79 8.19 -1.84
C GLU A 38 -5.50 7.37 -0.75
N LEU A 39 -5.94 6.15 -1.07
CA LEU A 39 -6.58 5.27 -0.09
C LEU A 39 -5.62 4.91 1.05
N ILE A 40 -4.35 4.61 0.76
CA ILE A 40 -3.34 4.33 1.78
C ILE A 40 -3.11 5.55 2.67
N ALA A 41 -3.04 6.76 2.10
CA ALA A 41 -2.89 7.98 2.87
C ALA A 41 -4.10 8.20 3.81
N ILE A 42 -5.32 7.97 3.34
CA ILE A 42 -6.56 8.07 4.14
C ILE A 42 -6.60 7.02 5.24
N ALA A 43 -6.23 5.77 4.95
CA ALA A 43 -6.22 4.67 5.91
C ALA A 43 -5.19 4.92 7.02
N THR A 44 -3.94 5.20 6.63
CA THR A 44 -2.83 5.39 7.57
C THR A 44 -2.84 6.76 8.27
N GLY A 45 -3.63 7.71 7.76
CA GLY A 45 -3.65 9.10 8.23
C GLY A 45 -2.42 9.93 7.81
N GLY A 46 -1.60 9.39 6.89
CA GLY A 46 -0.45 10.09 6.33
C GLY A 46 -0.85 11.15 5.31
N ARG A 47 0.11 11.98 4.91
CA ARG A 47 -0.05 12.94 3.80
C ARG A 47 0.86 12.54 2.65
N ILE A 48 0.32 12.59 1.43
CA ILE A 48 1.12 12.41 0.22
C ILE A 48 2.10 13.58 0.13
N VAL A 49 3.38 13.28 0.04
CA VAL A 49 4.46 14.27 -0.01
C VAL A 49 4.98 14.38 -1.44
N PRO A 50 4.84 15.54 -2.11
CA PRO A 50 5.26 15.68 -3.51
C PRO A 50 6.78 15.83 -3.68
N ARG A 51 7.49 16.29 -2.65
CA ARG A 51 8.93 16.52 -2.67
C ARG A 51 9.62 15.98 -1.42
N PHE A 52 10.73 15.27 -1.62
CA PHE A 52 11.54 14.71 -0.53
C PHE A 52 12.01 15.75 0.49
N SER A 53 12.30 16.98 0.06
CA SER A 53 12.69 18.08 0.95
C SER A 53 11.61 18.50 1.94
N GLU A 54 10.35 18.18 1.66
CA GLU A 54 9.21 18.51 2.50
C GLU A 54 8.80 17.35 3.43
N LEU A 55 9.57 16.25 3.44
CA LEU A 55 9.27 15.07 4.25
C LEU A 55 9.53 15.35 5.73
N THR A 56 8.48 15.22 6.54
CA THR A 56 8.54 15.41 8.00
C THR A 56 7.85 14.25 8.71
N ALA A 57 8.25 13.96 9.94
CA ALA A 57 7.64 12.89 10.75
C ALA A 57 6.12 13.09 10.93
N SER A 58 5.65 14.34 10.99
CA SER A 58 4.23 14.69 11.09
C SER A 58 3.39 14.36 9.86
N LYS A 59 4.01 14.12 8.70
CA LYS A 59 3.34 13.74 7.45
C LYS A 59 3.29 12.23 7.24
N LEU A 60 3.99 11.45 8.07
CA LEU A 60 4.04 10.00 7.95
C LEU A 60 2.71 9.37 8.37
N GLY A 61 2.30 8.33 7.64
CA GLY A 61 1.17 7.48 8.01
C GLY A 61 1.57 6.48 9.10
N ASN A 62 0.57 5.98 9.83
CA ASN A 62 0.74 4.94 10.84
C ASN A 62 -0.11 3.71 10.50
N ALA A 63 0.52 2.53 10.52
CA ALA A 63 -0.10 1.22 10.38
C ALA A 63 0.53 0.28 11.42
N GLY A 64 -0.30 -0.55 12.06
CA GLY A 64 0.18 -1.53 13.06
C GLY A 64 0.87 -2.72 12.41
N LEU A 65 0.40 -3.18 11.24
CA LEU A 65 0.97 -4.33 10.56
C LEU A 65 1.10 -4.08 9.06
N VAL A 66 2.29 -4.35 8.52
CA VAL A 66 2.50 -4.44 7.07
C VAL A 66 3.16 -5.78 6.76
N ARG A 67 2.54 -6.56 5.87
CA ARG A 67 3.03 -7.89 5.51
C ARG A 67 2.80 -8.20 4.04
N GLU A 68 3.71 -8.98 3.49
CA GLU A 68 3.54 -9.57 2.16
C GLU A 68 2.81 -10.91 2.30
N ILE A 69 1.78 -11.12 1.48
CA ILE A 69 1.05 -12.38 1.37
C ILE A 69 1.25 -12.91 -0.04
N SER A 70 1.77 -14.14 -0.13
CA SER A 70 1.83 -14.88 -1.39
C SER A 70 0.53 -15.67 -1.58
N PHE A 71 0.00 -15.68 -2.80
CA PHE A 71 -1.25 -16.35 -3.11
C PHE A 71 -1.07 -17.52 -4.08
N GLY A 72 -1.57 -18.69 -3.70
CA GLY A 72 -1.65 -19.86 -4.59
C GLY A 72 -0.28 -20.48 -4.91
N THR A 73 -0.20 -21.11 -6.09
CA THR A 73 1.05 -21.65 -6.66
C THR A 73 1.70 -20.71 -7.68
N THR A 74 1.00 -19.63 -8.07
CA THR A 74 1.59 -18.54 -8.85
C THR A 74 2.38 -17.63 -7.91
N ASN A 75 3.49 -17.07 -8.36
CA ASN A 75 4.36 -16.18 -7.56
C ASN A 75 3.74 -14.79 -7.30
N ASP A 76 2.41 -14.72 -7.20
CA ASP A 76 1.68 -13.48 -6.99
C ASP A 76 1.78 -13.08 -5.52
N LYS A 77 2.36 -11.90 -5.30
CA LYS A 77 2.59 -11.33 -3.98
C LYS A 77 1.76 -10.07 -3.84
N MET A 78 1.08 -9.93 -2.71
CA MET A 78 0.34 -8.73 -2.35
C MET A 78 0.87 -8.18 -1.04
N LEU A 79 1.03 -6.86 -0.97
CA LEU A 79 1.30 -6.20 0.29
C LEU A 79 -0.01 -5.82 0.97
N VAL A 80 -0.19 -6.24 2.21
CA VAL A 80 -1.35 -5.94 3.03
C VAL A 80 -0.91 -5.02 4.17
N ILE A 81 -1.64 -3.90 4.31
CA ILE A 81 -1.42 -2.88 5.32
C ILE A 81 -2.65 -2.90 6.23
N GLU A 82 -2.48 -3.32 7.48
CA GLU A 82 -3.54 -3.54 8.46
C GLU A 82 -3.32 -2.66 9.70
N GLU A 83 -4.32 -2.58 10.58
CA GLU A 83 -4.26 -1.81 11.84
C GLU A 83 -3.89 -0.34 11.60
N CYS A 84 -4.45 0.24 10.54
CA CYS A 84 -4.26 1.65 10.23
C CYS A 84 -5.05 2.54 11.20
N LYS A 85 -4.58 3.77 11.40
CA LYS A 85 -5.21 4.73 12.31
C LYS A 85 -6.70 4.98 12.01
N ASN A 86 -7.09 4.96 10.74
CA ASN A 86 -8.45 5.23 10.31
C ASN A 86 -9.21 3.92 10.00
N SER A 87 -10.12 3.53 10.88
CA SER A 87 -10.99 2.36 10.71
C SER A 87 -12.11 2.54 9.68
N ARG A 88 -12.24 3.72 9.05
CA ARG A 88 -13.27 3.99 8.04
C ARG A 88 -12.88 3.54 6.62
N ALA A 89 -11.60 3.28 6.38
CA ALA A 89 -11.12 2.74 5.12
C ALA A 89 -10.98 1.23 5.26
N VAL A 90 -11.91 0.48 4.68
CA VAL A 90 -11.93 -0.99 4.72
C VAL A 90 -11.83 -1.52 3.30
N THR A 91 -10.95 -2.50 3.09
CA THR A 91 -10.78 -3.17 1.80
C THR A 91 -11.26 -4.60 1.92
N ILE A 92 -12.22 -4.99 1.08
CA ILE A 92 -12.68 -6.38 0.96
C ILE A 92 -11.97 -7.00 -0.25
N PHE A 93 -11.16 -8.02 0.01
CA PHE A 93 -10.48 -8.77 -1.04
C PHE A 93 -11.27 -10.02 -1.40
N ILE A 94 -11.76 -10.10 -2.64
CA ILE A 94 -12.58 -11.19 -3.16
C ILE A 94 -11.78 -11.97 -4.20
N ARG A 95 -11.86 -13.30 -4.18
CA ARG A 95 -11.33 -14.17 -5.23
C ARG A 95 -12.42 -15.11 -5.74
N GLY A 96 -12.41 -15.39 -7.03
CA GLY A 96 -13.34 -16.31 -7.68
C GLY A 96 -12.64 -17.11 -8.76
N GLY A 97 -13.21 -18.26 -9.13
CA GLY A 97 -12.64 -19.15 -10.15
C GLY A 97 -12.82 -18.64 -11.60
N ASN A 98 -13.63 -17.61 -11.80
CA ASN A 98 -13.85 -16.96 -13.09
C ASN A 98 -14.25 -15.49 -12.88
N GLN A 99 -13.93 -14.62 -13.84
CA GLN A 99 -14.25 -13.19 -13.85
C GLN A 99 -15.74 -12.92 -13.62
N MET A 100 -16.64 -13.71 -14.24
CA MET A 100 -18.09 -13.54 -14.04
C MET A 100 -18.51 -13.63 -12.56
N ILE A 101 -17.94 -14.56 -11.80
CA ILE A 101 -18.26 -14.74 -10.37
C ILE A 101 -17.73 -13.57 -9.56
N ILE A 102 -16.56 -13.03 -9.92
CA ILE A 102 -15.93 -11.90 -9.23
C ILE A 102 -16.78 -10.63 -9.42
N GLU A 103 -17.24 -10.35 -10.63
CA GLU A 103 -18.10 -9.20 -10.90
C GLU A 103 -19.45 -9.31 -10.19
N GLU A 104 -20.06 -10.49 -10.20
CA GLU A 104 -21.33 -10.72 -9.48
C GLU A 104 -21.18 -10.59 -7.97
N ALA A 105 -20.08 -11.10 -7.40
CA ALA A 105 -19.77 -10.95 -5.98
C ALA A 105 -19.53 -9.47 -5.59
N LYS A 106 -18.79 -8.72 -6.42
CA LYS A 106 -18.57 -7.28 -6.22
C LYS A 106 -19.90 -6.53 -6.21
N ARG A 107 -20.80 -6.85 -7.14
CA ARG A 107 -22.14 -6.25 -7.21
C ARG A 107 -22.97 -6.59 -5.97
N SER A 108 -23.00 -7.87 -5.58
CA SER A 108 -23.75 -8.36 -4.42
C SER A 108 -23.31 -7.68 -3.11
N ILE A 109 -22.00 -7.46 -2.93
CA ILE A 109 -21.46 -6.76 -1.75
C ILE A 109 -21.78 -5.27 -1.79
N HIS A 110 -21.91 -4.67 -2.97
CA HIS A 110 -22.29 -3.28 -3.08
C HIS A 110 -23.77 -3.04 -2.77
N ASP A 111 -24.63 -3.99 -3.14
CA ASP A 111 -26.07 -3.93 -2.94
C ASP A 111 -26.50 -4.31 -1.50
N ALA A 112 -25.64 -5.01 -0.75
CA ALA A 112 -25.89 -5.45 0.64
C ALA A 112 -25.63 -4.35 1.69
#